data_AF-A0A2M7W711-F1
#
_entry.id   AF-A0A2M7W711-F1
#
_cell.length_a   1.000
_cell.length_b   1.000
_cell.length_c   1.000
_cell.angle_alpha   90.00
_cell.angle_beta   90.00
_cell.angle_gamma   90.00
#
_symmetry.space_group_name_H-M   'P 1'
#
loop_
_entity.id
_entity.type
_entity.pdbx_description
1 polymer ?
#
loop_
_entity_poly.entity_id
_entity_poly.type
_entity_poly.pdbx_seq_one_letter_code
_entity_poly.pdbx_strand_id
1 'polypeptide(L)'
;MATPIFRFSHNYPHRLALAQKPGYNLIMGLFTTLIYQPFFNLLVGIYWILGQIAPAAADMGVAVIVFTIIFRILWLPISFASGRSAKERHEISLKIKEIQQSFSQEPVKLQAEIKKLTRSNRRIIFMSSINLFFQIMVMLMLYRIFTTGLEGADFHLIYSWLPPHPEQFNLTFLGKFDLAHPNWILNWINTGVIFAAELLSSLLSPFPTGRTELMSLFVLPLGAFTFFAYMPAGKKLFVITTLLFSIVLMLAKLVKIVYYESRSRLRKVAYGLIIK
;
A
#
# COMPACT_ATOMS: atom_id res chain seq x y z
N MET A 1 25.07 38.85 -23.72
CA MET A 1 23.93 38.22 -24.44
C MET A 1 23.69 36.86 -23.80
N ALA A 2 22.73 36.78 -22.88
CA ALA A 2 22.39 35.56 -22.17
C ALA A 2 20.86 35.40 -22.21
N THR A 3 20.39 34.38 -22.91
CA THR A 3 19.01 33.88 -22.79
C THR A 3 18.96 32.91 -21.60
N PRO A 4 18.01 33.13 -20.69
CA PRO A 4 17.15 32.03 -20.28
C PRO A 4 15.69 32.52 -20.29
N ILE A 5 14.67 31.71 -20.49
CA ILE A 5 14.07 30.87 -19.45
C ILE A 5 13.01 30.03 -20.17
N PHE A 6 13.12 28.71 -20.04
CA PHE A 6 12.04 27.78 -20.35
C PHE A 6 10.86 28.05 -19.41
N ARG A 7 9.70 28.37 -20.00
CA ARG A 7 8.41 28.57 -19.32
C ARG A 7 7.96 27.30 -18.57
N PHE A 8 7.92 27.36 -17.24
CA PHE A 8 6.99 26.57 -16.42
C PHE A 8 6.00 27.52 -15.75
N SER A 9 4.93 27.91 -16.46
CA SER A 9 3.87 28.74 -15.88
C SER A 9 2.54 28.39 -16.50
N HIS A 10 1.90 27.30 -16.08
CA HIS A 10 0.49 27.01 -16.42
C HIS A 10 -0.35 26.46 -15.25
N ASN A 11 0.11 26.50 -13.98
CA ASN A 11 -0.68 25.96 -12.85
C ASN A 11 -0.68 26.75 -11.53
N TYR A 12 -0.05 27.93 -11.46
CA TYR A 12 -0.01 28.75 -10.24
C TYR A 12 -1.34 29.39 -9.80
N PRO A 13 -2.20 29.94 -10.68
CA PRO A 13 -3.38 30.68 -10.21
C PRO A 13 -4.42 29.77 -9.54
N HIS A 14 -4.51 28.50 -9.95
CA HIS A 14 -5.48 27.56 -9.41
C HIS A 14 -5.15 27.08 -8.00
N ARG A 15 -3.86 26.89 -7.66
CA ARG A 15 -3.43 26.51 -6.30
C ARG A 15 -3.66 27.63 -5.29
N LEU A 16 -3.43 28.88 -5.68
CA LEU A 16 -3.68 30.05 -4.85
C LEU A 16 -5.17 30.24 -4.56
N ALA A 17 -6.04 30.00 -5.55
CA ALA A 17 -7.49 30.08 -5.38
C ALA A 17 -8.05 28.96 -4.47
N LEU A 18 -7.46 27.76 -4.50
CA LEU A 18 -7.82 26.67 -3.58
C LEU A 18 -7.27 26.91 -2.16
N ALA A 19 -6.06 27.46 -2.05
CA ALA A 19 -5.43 27.85 -0.78
C ALA A 19 -6.15 28.98 -0.04
N GLN A 20 -7.01 29.76 -0.72
CA GLN A 20 -7.85 30.77 -0.07
C GLN A 20 -9.15 30.20 0.53
N LYS A 21 -9.52 28.96 0.21
CA LYS A 21 -10.72 28.33 0.80
C LYS A 21 -10.42 27.90 2.24
N PRO A 22 -11.19 28.36 3.25
CA PRO A 22 -10.91 28.08 4.66
C PRO A 22 -10.87 26.56 4.96
N GLY A 23 -11.71 25.76 4.29
CA GLY A 23 -11.72 24.31 4.46
C GLY A 23 -10.50 23.59 3.85
N TYR A 24 -9.90 24.12 2.79
CA TYR A 24 -8.71 23.51 2.17
C TYR A 24 -7.49 23.61 3.09
N ASN A 25 -7.28 24.77 3.71
CA ASN A 25 -6.19 24.99 4.66
C ASN A 25 -6.31 24.10 5.90
N LEU A 26 -7.54 23.90 6.38
CA LEU A 26 -7.80 23.02 7.53
C LEU A 26 -7.48 21.55 7.20
N ILE A 27 -7.97 21.04 6.07
CA ILE A 27 -7.72 19.64 5.66
C ILE A 27 -6.23 19.41 5.40
N MET A 28 -5.56 20.35 4.72
CA MET A 28 -4.12 20.26 4.45
C MET A 28 -3.28 20.38 5.72
N GLY A 29 -3.70 21.24 6.66
CA GLY A 29 -3.09 21.34 7.99
C GLY A 29 -3.21 20.04 8.77
N LEU A 30 -4.42 19.48 8.88
CA LEU A 30 -4.65 18.20 9.55
C LEU A 30 -3.86 17.04 8.90
N PHE A 31 -3.86 16.95 7.57
CA PHE A 31 -3.05 15.97 6.85
C PHE A 31 -1.57 16.15 7.17
N THR A 32 -1.08 17.40 7.18
CA THR A 32 0.32 17.69 7.42
C THR A 32 0.72 17.32 8.85
N THR A 33 -0.04 17.74 9.86
CA THR A 33 0.30 17.52 11.27
C THR A 33 0.05 16.07 11.74
N LEU A 34 -1.03 15.43 11.29
CA LEU A 34 -1.41 14.10 11.80
C LEU A 34 -0.80 12.95 11.00
N ILE A 35 -0.59 13.14 9.69
CA ILE A 35 -0.14 12.06 8.80
C ILE A 35 1.27 12.36 8.29
N TYR A 36 1.48 13.49 7.63
CA TYR A 36 2.75 13.74 6.94
C TYR A 36 3.93 13.91 7.90
N GLN A 37 3.80 14.80 8.88
CA GLN A 37 4.90 15.21 9.76
C GLN A 37 5.43 14.05 10.63
N PRO A 38 4.59 13.24 11.30
CA PRO A 38 5.09 12.10 12.08
C PRO A 38 5.82 11.08 11.20
N PHE A 39 5.31 10.82 10.00
CA PHE A 39 5.91 9.88 9.06
C PHE A 39 7.22 10.40 8.46
N PHE A 40 7.26 11.69 8.10
CA PHE A 40 8.47 12.35 7.62
C PHE A 40 9.57 12.30 8.68
N ASN A 41 9.26 12.65 9.92
CA ASN A 41 10.20 12.59 11.03
C ASN A 41 10.67 11.16 11.34
N LEU A 42 9.77 10.19 11.28
CA LEU A 42 10.13 8.78 11.45
C LEU A 42 11.11 8.33 10.36
N LEU A 43 10.87 8.72 9.09
CA LEU A 43 11.76 8.40 7.99
C LEU A 43 13.14 9.06 8.14
N VAL A 44 13.17 10.36 8.49
CA VAL A 44 14.43 11.09 8.76
C VAL A 44 15.18 10.48 9.93
N GLY A 45 14.49 10.12 11.02
CA GLY A 45 15.09 9.45 12.18
C GLY A 45 15.69 8.10 11.82
N ILE A 46 15.00 7.29 11.01
CA ILE A 46 15.54 6.01 10.51
C ILE A 46 16.77 6.25 9.64
N TYR A 47 16.73 7.23 8.74
CA TYR A 47 17.89 7.59 7.91
C TYR A 47 19.08 8.00 8.78
N TRP A 48 18.87 8.81 9.81
CA TRP A 48 19.92 9.20 10.75
C TRP A 48 20.52 8.00 11.48
N ILE A 49 19.70 7.08 12.01
CA ILE A 49 20.17 5.86 12.68
C ILE A 49 21.01 5.00 11.72
N LEU A 50 20.57 4.85 10.47
CA LEU A 50 21.33 4.12 9.45
C LEU A 50 22.69 4.77 9.17
N GLY A 51 22.73 6.12 9.14
CA GLY A 51 23.97 6.88 9.04
C GLY A 51 24.96 6.61 10.17
N GLN A 52 24.47 6.36 11.40
CA GLN A 52 25.33 6.02 12.54
C GLN A 52 25.89 4.59 12.46
N ILE A 53 25.11 3.64 11.95
CA ILE A 53 25.48 2.22 11.90
C ILE A 53 26.39 1.93 10.68
N ALA A 54 26.04 2.47 9.51
CA ALA A 54 26.72 2.20 8.25
C ALA A 54 26.77 3.46 7.37
N PRO A 55 27.72 4.38 7.60
CA PRO A 55 27.80 5.65 6.88
C PRO A 55 27.89 5.50 5.35
N ALA A 56 28.61 4.47 4.88
CA ALA A 56 28.79 4.20 3.45
C ALA A 56 27.58 3.52 2.78
N ALA A 57 26.66 2.95 3.57
CA ALA A 57 25.45 2.28 3.09
C ALA A 57 24.16 3.05 3.43
N ALA A 58 24.28 4.23 4.04
CA ALA A 58 23.16 5.07 4.43
C ALA A 58 22.54 5.74 3.18
N ASP A 59 21.57 5.06 2.59
CA ASP A 59 20.74 5.58 1.53
C ASP A 59 19.27 5.71 1.96
N MET A 60 18.56 6.67 1.36
CA MET A 60 17.15 6.91 1.69
C MET A 60 16.26 5.73 1.28
N GLY A 61 16.69 4.89 0.33
CA GLY A 61 15.91 3.73 -0.09
C GLY A 61 15.89 2.63 0.98
N VAL A 62 17.02 2.36 1.63
CA VAL A 62 17.12 1.48 2.79
C VAL A 62 16.29 2.03 3.95
N ALA A 63 16.33 3.35 4.18
CA ALA A 63 15.48 3.99 5.19
C ALA A 63 13.98 3.74 4.91
N VAL A 64 13.56 3.83 3.65
CA VAL A 64 12.19 3.54 3.22
C VAL A 64 11.82 2.07 3.39
N ILE A 65 12.73 1.15 3.09
CA ILE A 65 12.52 -0.29 3.30
C ILE A 65 12.29 -0.57 4.79
N VAL A 66 13.19 -0.09 5.65
CA VAL A 66 13.09 -0.26 7.10
C VAL A 66 11.82 0.37 7.65
N PHE A 67 11.53 1.61 7.26
CA PHE A 67 10.29 2.31 7.59
C PHE A 67 9.06 1.48 7.20
N THR A 68 9.03 0.93 5.99
CA THR A 68 7.91 0.12 5.50
C THR A 68 7.73 -1.15 6.34
N ILE A 69 8.82 -1.83 6.70
CA ILE A 69 8.78 -3.05 7.50
C ILE A 69 8.25 -2.75 8.92
N ILE A 70 8.77 -1.70 9.58
CA ILE A 70 8.30 -1.27 10.90
C ILE A 70 6.80 -0.95 10.84
N PHE A 71 6.39 -0.13 9.87
CA PHE A 71 5.00 0.23 9.68
C PHE A 71 4.12 -1.01 9.46
N ARG A 72 4.58 -1.96 8.63
CA ARG A 72 3.86 -3.21 8.37
C ARG A 72 3.70 -4.05 9.61
N ILE A 73 4.74 -4.16 10.45
CA ILE A 73 4.70 -4.89 11.73
C ILE A 73 3.67 -4.27 12.67
N LEU A 74 3.68 -2.94 12.83
CA LEU A 74 2.69 -2.22 13.64
C LEU A 74 1.27 -2.38 13.11
N TRP A 75 1.10 -2.50 11.79
CA TRP A 75 -0.19 -2.68 11.14
C TRP A 75 -0.68 -4.13 11.03
N LEU A 76 0.17 -5.11 11.38
CA LEU A 76 -0.18 -6.54 11.38
C LEU A 76 -1.49 -6.89 12.09
N PRO A 77 -1.77 -6.42 13.33
CA PRO A 77 -3.01 -6.78 14.04
C PRO A 77 -4.25 -6.36 13.25
N ILE A 78 -4.21 -5.18 12.63
CA ILE A 78 -5.28 -4.66 11.78
C ILE A 78 -5.41 -5.51 10.52
N SER A 79 -4.28 -5.89 9.90
CA SER A 79 -4.24 -6.75 8.72
C SER A 79 -4.87 -8.12 8.99
N PHE A 80 -4.62 -8.74 10.15
CA PHE A 80 -5.25 -10.02 10.51
C PHE A 80 -6.74 -9.89 10.78
N ALA A 81 -7.18 -8.81 11.44
CA ALA A 81 -8.61 -8.54 11.62
C ALA A 81 -9.33 -8.40 10.26
N SER A 82 -8.68 -7.78 9.27
CA SER A 82 -9.22 -7.58 7.92
C SER A 82 -9.45 -8.89 7.13
N GLY A 83 -8.75 -9.97 7.51
CA GLY A 83 -8.90 -11.30 6.92
C GLY A 83 -10.23 -11.96 7.26
N ARG A 84 -10.78 -11.76 8.48
CA ARG A 84 -12.12 -12.27 8.84
C ARG A 84 -13.19 -11.65 7.95
N SER A 85 -13.08 -10.35 7.70
CA SER A 85 -13.97 -9.63 6.80
C SER A 85 -13.85 -10.10 5.33
N ALA A 86 -12.80 -10.83 4.93
CA ALA A 86 -12.70 -11.35 3.57
C ALA A 86 -13.76 -12.42 3.28
N LYS A 87 -14.05 -13.29 4.26
CA LYS A 87 -15.11 -14.31 4.14
C LYS A 87 -16.49 -13.66 4.05
N GLU A 88 -16.77 -12.71 4.94
CA GLU A 88 -18.04 -11.98 4.93
C GLU A 88 -18.23 -11.19 3.62
N ARG A 89 -17.14 -10.60 3.09
CA ARG A 89 -17.16 -9.96 1.76
C ARG A 89 -17.49 -10.95 0.65
N HIS A 90 -16.92 -12.16 0.69
CA HIS A 90 -17.24 -13.19 -0.28
C HIS A 90 -18.71 -13.59 -0.22
N GLU A 91 -19.26 -13.82 0.97
CA GLU A 91 -20.69 -14.13 1.17
C GLU A 91 -21.61 -13.01 0.68
N ILE A 92 -21.26 -11.75 0.95
CA ILE A 92 -21.99 -10.59 0.41
C ILE A 92 -21.92 -10.58 -1.12
N SER A 93 -20.77 -10.87 -1.71
CA SER A 93 -20.62 -10.92 -3.17
C SER A 93 -21.50 -12.02 -3.80
N LEU A 94 -21.67 -13.17 -3.14
CA LEU A 94 -22.56 -14.23 -3.61
C LEU A 94 -24.02 -13.78 -3.56
N LYS A 95 -24.45 -13.17 -2.44
CA LYS A 95 -25.81 -12.61 -2.31
C LYS A 95 -26.10 -11.52 -3.33
N ILE A 96 -25.12 -10.68 -3.66
CA ILE A 96 -25.27 -9.68 -4.72
C ILE A 96 -25.52 -10.36 -6.07
N LYS A 97 -24.79 -11.44 -6.40
CA LYS A 97 -25.00 -12.19 -7.65
C LYS A 97 -26.38 -12.86 -7.69
N GLU A 98 -26.84 -13.41 -6.58
CA GLU A 98 -28.19 -13.98 -6.46
C GLU A 98 -29.25 -12.90 -6.71
N ILE A 99 -29.14 -11.74 -6.04
CA ILE A 99 -30.05 -10.60 -6.25
C ILE A 99 -30.02 -10.14 -7.71
N GLN A 100 -28.84 -10.05 -8.32
CA GLN A 100 -28.69 -9.68 -9.73
C GLN A 100 -29.42 -10.66 -10.65
N GLN A 101 -29.33 -11.96 -10.40
CA GLN A 101 -30.04 -12.97 -11.18
C GLN A 101 -31.56 -12.91 -10.95
N SER A 102 -32.01 -12.80 -9.70
CA SER A 102 -33.44 -12.76 -9.36
C SER A 102 -34.16 -11.52 -9.86
N PHE A 103 -33.48 -10.36 -9.92
CA PHE A 103 -34.07 -9.08 -10.30
C PHE A 103 -33.49 -8.51 -11.62
N SER A 104 -32.93 -9.36 -12.49
CA SER A 104 -32.34 -8.94 -13.78
C SER A 104 -33.31 -8.13 -14.66
N GLN A 105 -34.60 -8.44 -14.59
CA GLN A 105 -35.65 -7.77 -15.39
C GLN A 105 -36.29 -6.57 -14.67
N GLU A 106 -35.91 -6.29 -13.41
CA GLU A 106 -36.53 -5.28 -12.56
C GLU A 106 -35.48 -4.32 -11.97
N PRO A 107 -34.96 -3.36 -12.74
CA PRO A 107 -33.82 -2.54 -12.33
C PRO A 107 -34.07 -1.71 -11.07
N VAL A 108 -35.33 -1.29 -10.84
CA VAL A 108 -35.71 -0.52 -9.65
C VAL A 108 -35.67 -1.40 -8.39
N LYS A 109 -36.22 -2.63 -8.46
CA LYS A 109 -36.18 -3.59 -7.34
C LYS A 109 -34.75 -4.09 -7.09
N LEU A 110 -33.98 -4.32 -8.16
CA LEU A 110 -32.56 -4.68 -8.09
C LEU A 110 -31.77 -3.67 -7.25
N GLN A 111 -31.87 -2.38 -7.57
CA GLN A 111 -31.18 -1.34 -6.81
C GLN A 111 -31.65 -1.25 -5.35
N ALA A 112 -32.96 -1.42 -5.11
CA ALA A 112 -33.51 -1.40 -3.76
C ALA A 112 -32.98 -2.54 -2.89
N GLU A 113 -32.93 -3.78 -3.41
CA GLU A 113 -32.42 -4.94 -2.68
C GLU A 113 -30.91 -4.89 -2.47
N ILE A 114 -30.13 -4.45 -3.48
CA ILE A 114 -28.69 -4.20 -3.30
C ILE A 114 -28.46 -3.16 -2.20
N LYS A 115 -29.25 -2.08 -2.17
CA LYS A 115 -29.14 -1.04 -1.13
C LYS A 115 -29.51 -1.58 0.25
N LYS A 116 -30.53 -2.43 0.35
CA LYS A 116 -30.94 -3.09 1.60
C LYS A 116 -29.84 -4.01 2.13
N LEU A 117 -29.26 -4.86 1.26
CA LEU A 117 -28.13 -5.72 1.60
C LEU A 117 -26.89 -4.93 2.02
N THR A 118 -26.60 -3.83 1.33
CA THR A 118 -25.49 -2.93 1.65
C THR A 118 -25.67 -2.27 3.02
N ARG A 119 -26.90 -1.84 3.34
CA ARG A 119 -27.23 -1.22 4.64
C ARG A 119 -27.10 -2.18 5.80
N SER A 120 -27.55 -3.42 5.65
CA SER A 120 -27.41 -4.43 6.71
C SER A 120 -25.95 -4.83 6.96
N ASN A 121 -25.07 -4.67 5.95
CA ASN A 121 -23.64 -5.01 6.03
C ASN A 121 -22.70 -3.79 6.06
N ARG A 122 -23.20 -2.62 6.48
CA ARG A 122 -22.46 -1.34 6.40
C ARG A 122 -21.07 -1.38 7.01
N ARG A 123 -20.92 -2.09 8.14
CA ARG A 123 -19.62 -2.25 8.84
C ARG A 123 -18.56 -2.85 7.92
N ILE A 124 -18.88 -3.95 7.24
CA ILE A 124 -17.94 -4.68 6.38
C ILE A 124 -17.54 -3.83 5.17
N ILE A 125 -18.51 -3.12 4.60
CA ILE A 125 -18.29 -2.23 3.45
C ILE A 125 -17.40 -1.05 3.85
N PHE A 126 -17.68 -0.43 5.00
CA PHE A 126 -16.89 0.69 5.51
C PHE A 126 -15.44 0.28 5.79
N MET A 127 -15.21 -0.91 6.38
CA MET A 127 -13.86 -1.44 6.60
C MET A 127 -13.08 -1.62 5.30
N SER A 128 -13.75 -1.98 4.19
CA SER A 128 -13.10 -2.08 2.88
C SER A 128 -12.66 -0.70 2.36
N SER A 129 -13.50 0.33 2.53
CA SER A 129 -13.19 1.69 2.11
C SER A 129 -12.07 2.33 2.92
N ILE A 130 -11.95 2.00 4.22
CA ILE A 130 -10.86 2.49 5.09
C ILE A 130 -9.50 2.10 4.52
N ASN A 131 -9.33 0.88 4.03
CA ASN A 131 -8.05 0.43 3.47
C ASN A 131 -7.66 1.25 2.22
N LEU A 132 -8.62 1.50 1.33
CA LEU A 132 -8.39 2.32 0.14
C LEU A 132 -8.06 3.76 0.52
N PHE A 133 -8.79 4.33 1.48
CA PHE A 133 -8.53 5.68 1.98
C PHE A 133 -7.11 5.79 2.54
N PHE A 134 -6.71 4.84 3.40
CA PHE A 134 -5.37 4.78 3.97
C PHE A 134 -4.29 4.66 2.87
N GLN A 135 -4.52 3.82 1.86
CA GLN A 135 -3.62 3.66 0.72
C GLN A 135 -3.40 4.98 -0.04
N ILE A 136 -4.47 5.76 -0.26
CA ILE A 136 -4.40 7.08 -0.90
C ILE A 136 -3.64 8.06 -0.02
N MET A 137 -3.88 8.09 1.30
CA MET A 137 -3.16 8.98 2.22
C MET A 137 -1.65 8.72 2.21
N VAL A 138 -1.24 7.44 2.30
CA VAL A 138 0.18 7.05 2.23
C VAL A 138 0.79 7.41 0.88
N MET A 139 0.02 7.28 -0.20
CA MET A 139 0.48 7.67 -1.53
C MET A 139 0.76 9.17 -1.63
N LEU A 140 -0.18 10.02 -1.21
CA LEU A 140 -0.01 11.48 -1.22
C LEU A 140 1.17 11.91 -0.36
N MET A 141 1.31 11.29 0.81
CA MET A 141 2.41 11.53 1.73
C MET A 141 3.76 11.21 1.10
N LEU A 142 3.96 9.98 0.61
CA LEU A 142 5.23 9.60 0.00
C LEU A 142 5.55 10.41 -1.25
N TYR A 143 4.52 10.77 -2.04
CA TYR A 143 4.70 11.67 -3.17
C TYR A 143 5.30 13.01 -2.73
N ARG A 144 4.74 13.66 -1.70
CA ARG A 144 5.28 14.92 -1.16
C ARG A 144 6.70 14.75 -0.59
N ILE A 145 6.94 13.68 0.17
CA ILE A 145 8.27 13.38 0.77
C ILE A 145 9.36 13.36 -0.31
N PHE A 146 9.17 12.60 -1.39
CA PHE A 146 10.20 12.42 -2.41
C PHE A 146 10.29 13.55 -3.45
N THR A 147 9.25 14.37 -3.61
CA THR A 147 9.23 15.42 -4.63
C THR A 147 9.59 16.80 -4.10
N THR A 148 9.39 17.06 -2.80
CA THR A 148 9.60 18.39 -2.22
C THR A 148 10.17 18.31 -0.81
N GLY A 149 9.73 17.32 -0.02
CA GLY A 149 10.09 17.24 1.39
C GLY A 149 11.58 17.03 1.62
N LEU A 150 12.15 16.00 0.99
CA LEU A 150 13.57 15.64 1.13
C LEU A 150 14.51 16.55 0.32
N GLU A 151 13.98 17.40 -0.56
CA GLU A 151 14.74 18.44 -1.27
C GLU A 151 14.97 19.70 -0.44
N GLY A 152 14.34 19.81 0.75
CA GLY A 152 14.54 20.93 1.69
C GLY A 152 13.28 21.70 2.05
N ALA A 153 12.20 21.59 1.25
CA ALA A 153 11.01 22.42 1.44
C ALA A 153 10.31 22.18 2.80
N ASP A 154 10.39 20.95 3.32
CA ASP A 154 9.72 20.54 4.55
C ASP A 154 10.66 20.38 5.76
N PHE A 155 11.90 20.86 5.70
CA PHE A 155 12.85 20.72 6.82
C PHE A 155 12.37 21.45 8.08
N HIS A 156 11.57 22.50 7.94
CA HIS A 156 10.90 23.18 9.05
C HIS A 156 9.90 22.29 9.81
N LEU A 157 9.48 21.15 9.27
CA LEU A 157 8.59 20.18 9.92
C LEU A 157 9.36 19.14 10.74
N ILE A 158 10.69 19.14 10.68
CA ILE A 158 11.53 18.25 11.47
C ILE A 158 11.42 18.66 12.94
N TYR A 159 11.20 17.68 13.81
CA TYR A 159 11.09 17.92 15.23
C TYR A 159 12.41 18.39 15.82
N SER A 160 12.34 19.37 16.73
CA SER A 160 13.50 19.98 17.37
C SER A 160 14.37 19.01 18.18
N TRP A 161 13.82 17.87 18.60
CA TRP A 161 14.53 16.83 19.34
C TRP A 161 15.25 15.83 18.44
N LEU A 162 15.05 15.89 17.12
CA LEU A 162 15.74 15.00 16.18
C LEU A 162 17.19 15.50 15.97
N PRO A 163 18.19 14.60 15.87
CA PRO A 163 19.57 14.99 15.62
C PRO A 163 19.75 15.81 14.33
N PRO A 164 20.88 16.52 14.17
CA PRO A 164 21.16 17.29 12.97
C PRO A 164 21.01 16.43 11.72
N HIS A 165 20.16 16.87 10.80
CA HIS A 165 20.03 16.26 9.49
C HIS A 165 21.13 16.80 8.57
N PRO A 166 21.56 16.02 7.56
CA PRO A 166 22.49 16.55 6.56
C PRO A 166 21.82 17.69 5.77
N GLU A 167 22.64 18.55 5.15
CA GLU A 167 22.15 19.57 4.21
C GLU A 167 21.45 18.93 3.00
N GLN A 168 21.90 17.74 2.59
CA GLN A 168 21.34 16.98 1.47
C GLN A 168 21.20 15.51 1.84
N PHE A 169 20.02 14.93 1.59
CA PHE A 169 19.79 13.50 1.76
C PHE A 169 20.27 12.72 0.54
N ASN A 170 20.89 11.56 0.75
CA ASN A 170 21.21 10.64 -0.35
C ASN A 170 19.94 9.93 -0.84
N LEU A 171 19.32 10.48 -1.88
CA LEU A 171 18.11 9.94 -2.52
C LEU A 171 18.39 8.81 -3.53
N THR A 172 19.65 8.40 -3.69
CA THR A 172 20.03 7.36 -4.64
C THR A 172 20.07 6.00 -3.96
N PHE A 173 19.06 5.18 -4.20
CA PHE A 173 19.00 3.80 -3.69
C PHE A 173 20.01 2.91 -4.43
N LEU A 174 20.85 2.21 -3.65
CA LEU A 174 21.92 1.33 -4.14
C LEU A 174 22.88 1.99 -5.15
N GLY A 175 22.99 3.32 -5.13
CA GLY A 175 23.79 4.07 -6.11
C GLY A 175 23.28 4.01 -7.56
N LYS A 176 22.07 3.47 -7.80
CA LYS A 176 21.53 3.26 -9.15
C LYS A 176 20.15 3.87 -9.38
N PHE A 177 19.33 3.99 -8.34
CA PHE A 177 17.94 4.40 -8.47
C PHE A 177 17.67 5.69 -7.73
N ASP A 178 17.48 6.79 -8.44
CA ASP A 178 17.00 8.03 -7.86
C ASP A 178 15.53 7.89 -7.42
N LEU A 179 15.27 8.12 -6.14
CA LEU A 179 13.95 7.95 -5.52
C LEU A 179 12.98 9.10 -5.79
N ALA A 180 13.47 10.30 -6.12
CA ALA A 180 12.65 11.47 -6.43
C ALA A 180 12.01 11.37 -7.82
N HIS A 181 12.70 10.71 -8.75
CA HIS A 181 12.29 10.64 -10.14
C HIS A 181 11.61 9.31 -10.51
N PRO A 182 10.76 9.30 -11.55
CA PRO A 182 10.22 8.06 -12.08
C PRO A 182 11.32 7.16 -12.68
N ASN A 183 11.31 5.88 -12.33
CA ASN A 183 12.20 4.87 -12.90
C ASN A 183 11.42 3.71 -13.53
N TRP A 184 11.78 3.33 -14.77
CA TRP A 184 11.11 2.26 -15.54
C TRP A 184 11.46 0.85 -15.04
N ILE A 185 12.72 0.61 -14.68
CA ILE A 185 13.18 -0.70 -14.18
C ILE A 185 12.44 -1.04 -12.88
N LEU A 186 12.40 -0.09 -11.95
CA LEU A 186 11.64 -0.26 -10.71
C LEU A 186 10.13 -0.40 -10.95
N ASN A 187 9.59 0.20 -12.03
CA ASN A 187 8.19 0.02 -12.38
C ASN A 187 7.89 -1.43 -12.80
N TRP A 188 8.75 -2.01 -13.64
CA TRP A 188 8.63 -3.42 -14.04
C TRP A 188 8.75 -4.38 -12.86
N ILE A 189 9.72 -4.13 -11.96
CA ILE A 189 9.86 -4.92 -10.73
C ILE A 189 8.60 -4.81 -9.87
N ASN A 190 8.10 -3.58 -9.66
CA ASN A 190 6.87 -3.35 -8.90
C ASN A 190 5.67 -4.10 -9.48
N THR A 191 5.46 -4.02 -10.80
CA THR A 191 4.39 -4.75 -11.48
C THR A 191 4.55 -6.26 -11.38
N GLY A 192 5.77 -6.78 -11.52
CA GLY A 192 6.04 -8.21 -11.33
C GLY A 192 5.73 -8.69 -9.90
N VAL A 193 6.08 -7.90 -8.89
CA VAL A 193 5.78 -8.20 -7.49
C VAL A 193 4.28 -8.11 -7.20
N ILE A 194 3.55 -7.15 -7.79
CA ILE A 194 2.08 -7.08 -7.70
C ILE A 194 1.45 -8.33 -8.31
N PHE A 195 1.87 -8.73 -9.50
CA PHE A 195 1.37 -9.94 -10.15
C PHE A 195 1.65 -11.19 -9.29
N ALA A 196 2.88 -11.34 -8.77
CA ALA A 196 3.23 -12.47 -7.91
C ALA A 196 2.41 -12.49 -6.61
N ALA A 197 2.16 -11.33 -6.00
CA ALA A 197 1.34 -11.23 -4.80
C ALA A 197 -0.13 -11.59 -5.07
N GLU A 198 -0.69 -11.12 -6.20
CA GLU A 198 -2.07 -11.43 -6.58
C GLU A 198 -2.22 -12.91 -6.96
N LEU A 199 -1.29 -13.45 -7.74
CA LEU A 199 -1.26 -14.87 -8.09
C LEU A 199 -1.20 -15.75 -6.84
N LEU A 200 -0.28 -15.46 -5.92
CA LEU A 200 -0.17 -16.22 -4.68
C LEU A 200 -1.43 -16.09 -3.83
N SER A 201 -2.02 -14.89 -3.74
CA SER A 201 -3.27 -14.68 -3.01
C SER A 201 -4.43 -15.48 -3.61
N SER A 202 -4.53 -15.52 -4.94
CA SER A 202 -5.52 -16.30 -5.68
C SER A 202 -5.35 -17.80 -5.46
N LEU A 203 -4.12 -18.32 -5.53
CA LEU A 203 -3.81 -19.74 -5.29
C LEU A 203 -4.09 -20.18 -3.85
N LEU A 204 -3.93 -19.28 -2.89
CA LEU A 204 -4.19 -19.55 -1.46
C LEU A 204 -5.61 -19.22 -1.03
N SER A 205 -6.44 -18.70 -1.94
CA SER A 205 -7.80 -18.32 -1.61
C SER A 205 -8.66 -19.59 -1.39
N PRO A 206 -9.47 -19.64 -0.32
CA PRO A 206 -10.35 -20.78 -0.06
C PRO A 206 -11.65 -20.73 -0.88
N PHE A 207 -11.78 -19.78 -1.80
CA PHE A 207 -13.01 -19.50 -2.54
C PHE A 207 -12.82 -19.82 -4.03
N PRO A 208 -13.88 -20.26 -4.73
CA PRO A 208 -13.75 -20.60 -6.15
C PRO A 208 -13.47 -19.35 -6.99
N THR A 209 -12.35 -19.37 -7.71
CA THR A 209 -11.94 -18.27 -8.58
C THR A 209 -12.87 -18.15 -9.79
N GLY A 210 -13.66 -17.08 -9.83
CA GLY A 210 -14.52 -16.78 -10.98
C GLY A 210 -13.73 -16.21 -12.17
N ARG A 211 -14.36 -16.17 -13.36
CA ARG A 211 -13.76 -15.53 -14.56
C ARG A 211 -13.30 -14.08 -14.30
N THR A 212 -14.08 -13.30 -13.55
CA THR A 212 -13.75 -11.93 -13.18
C THR A 212 -12.50 -11.81 -12.32
N GLU A 213 -12.24 -12.81 -11.48
CA GLU A 213 -11.07 -12.86 -10.59
C GLU A 213 -9.82 -13.31 -11.36
N LEU A 214 -9.98 -14.21 -12.32
CA LEU A 214 -8.90 -14.52 -13.26
C LEU A 214 -8.52 -13.33 -14.14
N MET A 215 -9.49 -12.49 -14.51
CA MET A 215 -9.20 -11.26 -15.24
C MET A 215 -8.48 -10.23 -14.36
N SER A 216 -8.80 -10.13 -13.06
CA SER A 216 -8.12 -9.19 -12.17
C SER A 216 -6.63 -9.51 -11.99
N LEU A 217 -6.23 -10.78 -12.12
CA LEU A 217 -4.80 -11.17 -12.12
C LEU A 217 -3.98 -10.42 -13.17
N PHE A 218 -4.56 -10.07 -14.32
CA PHE A 218 -3.86 -9.35 -15.39
C PHE A 218 -4.21 -7.87 -15.43
N VAL A 219 -5.48 -7.51 -15.20
CA VAL A 219 -5.93 -6.11 -15.26
C VAL A 219 -5.28 -5.28 -14.15
N LEU A 220 -5.17 -5.81 -12.93
CA LEU A 220 -4.61 -5.05 -11.80
C LEU A 220 -3.13 -4.72 -12.00
N PRO A 221 -2.23 -5.66 -12.34
CA PRO A 221 -0.83 -5.32 -12.61
C PRO A 221 -0.63 -4.37 -13.79
N LEU A 222 -1.44 -4.50 -14.85
CA LEU A 222 -1.37 -3.59 -16.00
C LEU A 222 -1.82 -2.18 -15.64
N GLY A 223 -2.93 -2.04 -14.92
CA GLY A 223 -3.39 -0.74 -14.40
C GLY A 223 -2.40 -0.14 -13.40
N ALA A 224 -1.78 -0.97 -12.55
CA ALA A 224 -0.73 -0.52 -11.66
C ALA A 224 0.51 -0.05 -12.43
N PHE A 225 0.92 -0.75 -13.50
CA PHE A 225 2.07 -0.36 -14.31
C PHE A 225 1.89 1.04 -14.89
N THR A 226 0.73 1.34 -15.49
CA THR A 226 0.44 2.66 -16.07
C THR A 226 0.36 3.73 -14.99
N PHE A 227 -0.24 3.42 -13.84
CA PHE A 227 -0.34 4.33 -12.72
C PHE A 227 1.03 4.68 -12.11
N PHE A 228 1.85 3.66 -11.83
CA PHE A 228 3.17 3.85 -11.22
C PHE A 228 4.21 4.35 -12.23
N ALA A 229 3.98 4.28 -13.53
CA ALA A 229 4.89 4.82 -14.54
C ALA A 229 5.24 6.30 -14.27
N TYR A 230 4.27 7.09 -13.81
CA TYR A 230 4.42 8.52 -13.51
C TYR A 230 4.83 8.82 -12.06
N MET A 231 4.99 7.80 -11.22
CA MET A 231 5.28 7.98 -9.80
C MET A 231 6.79 7.96 -9.50
N PRO A 232 7.23 8.72 -8.48
CA PRO A 232 8.60 8.65 -7.95
C PRO A 232 9.00 7.23 -7.59
N ALA A 233 10.25 6.87 -7.82
CA ALA A 233 10.77 5.55 -7.48
C ALA A 233 10.68 5.22 -5.98
N GLY A 234 10.76 6.21 -5.09
CA GLY A 234 10.57 6.01 -3.65
C GLY A 234 9.17 5.46 -3.31
N LYS A 235 8.13 5.89 -4.04
CA LYS A 235 6.79 5.32 -3.88
C LYS A 235 6.71 3.87 -4.36
N LYS A 236 7.40 3.53 -5.46
CA LYS A 236 7.48 2.15 -5.98
C LYS A 236 8.19 1.24 -4.98
N LEU A 237 9.30 1.70 -4.42
CA LEU A 237 10.08 0.94 -3.43
C LEU A 237 9.22 0.58 -2.21
N PHE A 238 8.47 1.54 -1.67
CA PHE A 238 7.52 1.30 -0.59
C PHE A 238 6.49 0.19 -0.92
N VAL A 239 5.94 0.21 -2.15
CA VAL A 239 4.94 -0.78 -2.59
C VAL A 239 5.59 -2.16 -2.75
N ILE A 240 6.76 -2.23 -3.39
CA ILE A 240 7.54 -3.47 -3.53
C ILE A 240 7.78 -4.10 -2.16
N THR A 241 8.35 -3.34 -1.20
CA THR A 241 8.65 -3.85 0.14
C THR A 241 7.39 -4.30 0.88
N THR A 242 6.31 -3.53 0.77
CA THR A 242 4.99 -3.87 1.33
C THR A 242 4.50 -5.24 0.82
N LEU A 243 4.61 -5.48 -0.48
CA LEU A 243 4.09 -6.69 -1.12
C LEU A 243 4.99 -7.89 -0.85
N LEU A 244 6.31 -7.70 -0.88
CA LEU A 244 7.27 -8.73 -0.46
C LEU A 244 7.00 -9.19 0.98
N PHE A 245 6.78 -8.24 1.89
CA PHE A 245 6.39 -8.57 3.27
C PHE A 245 5.09 -9.38 3.31
N SER A 246 4.10 -9.02 2.51
CA SER A 246 2.82 -9.74 2.43
C SER A 246 2.99 -11.16 1.86
N ILE A 247 3.82 -11.33 0.83
CA ILE A 247 4.18 -12.62 0.24
C ILE A 247 4.86 -13.51 1.28
N VAL A 248 5.85 -12.99 2.02
CA VAL A 248 6.53 -13.72 3.09
C VAL A 248 5.54 -14.23 4.14
N LEU A 249 4.58 -13.40 4.55
CA LEU A 249 3.54 -13.84 5.49
C LEU A 249 2.62 -14.91 4.91
N MET A 250 2.26 -14.81 3.64
CA MET A 250 1.45 -15.82 2.96
C MET A 250 2.18 -17.16 2.87
N LEU A 251 3.45 -17.15 2.51
CA LEU A 251 4.30 -18.34 2.48
C LEU A 251 4.47 -18.94 3.88
N ALA A 252 4.71 -18.12 4.91
CA ALA A 252 4.79 -18.59 6.30
C ALA A 252 3.48 -19.26 6.77
N LYS A 253 2.33 -18.71 6.38
CA LYS A 253 1.02 -19.34 6.64
C LYS A 253 0.89 -20.67 5.92
N LEU A 254 1.30 -20.77 4.65
CA LEU A 254 1.27 -22.01 3.88
C LEU A 254 2.16 -23.09 4.53
N VAL A 255 3.40 -22.74 4.89
CA VAL A 255 4.32 -23.66 5.58
C VAL A 255 3.71 -24.15 6.89
N LYS A 256 3.07 -23.27 7.65
CA LYS A 256 2.36 -23.64 8.88
C LYS A 256 1.23 -24.63 8.59
N ILE A 257 0.37 -24.36 7.60
CA ILE A 257 -0.75 -25.26 7.23
C ILE A 257 -0.21 -26.65 6.87
N VAL A 258 0.76 -26.71 5.96
CA VAL A 258 1.37 -27.99 5.51
C VAL A 258 2.03 -28.73 6.68
N TYR A 259 2.73 -28.02 7.57
CA TYR A 259 3.36 -28.62 8.74
C TYR A 259 2.35 -29.26 9.70
N TYR A 260 1.26 -28.56 10.04
CA TYR A 260 0.22 -29.09 10.92
C TYR A 260 -0.55 -30.25 10.27
N GLU A 261 -0.84 -30.17 8.96
CA GLU A 261 -1.53 -31.24 8.25
C GLU A 261 -0.68 -32.51 8.18
N SER A 262 0.59 -32.41 7.80
CA SER A 262 1.55 -33.52 7.80
C SER A 262 1.69 -34.16 9.19
N ARG A 263 1.81 -33.34 10.24
CA ARG A 263 1.87 -33.83 11.63
C ARG A 263 0.59 -34.57 12.05
N SER A 264 -0.58 -34.11 11.59
CA SER A 264 -1.85 -34.77 11.88
C SER A 264 -2.00 -36.12 11.16
N ARG A 265 -1.57 -36.22 9.90
CA ARG A 265 -1.56 -37.48 9.14
C ARG A 265 -0.62 -38.50 9.78
N LEU A 266 0.60 -38.07 10.15
CA LEU A 266 1.56 -38.93 10.86
C LEU A 266 1.02 -39.44 12.20
N ARG A 267 0.33 -38.59 12.97
CA ARG A 267 -0.35 -39.03 14.21
C ARG A 267 -1.42 -40.09 13.92
N LYS A 268 -2.27 -39.91 12.91
CA LYS A 268 -3.30 -40.92 12.57
C LYS A 268 -2.69 -42.26 12.18
N VAL A 269 -1.60 -42.26 11.40
CA VAL A 269 -0.88 -43.49 11.04
C VAL A 269 -0.25 -44.14 12.27
N ALA A 270 0.41 -43.37 13.13
CA ALA A 270 1.02 -43.89 14.36
C ALA A 270 -0.02 -44.49 15.32
N TYR A 271 -1.16 -43.83 15.55
CA TYR A 271 -2.25 -44.39 16.37
C TYR A 271 -2.89 -45.63 15.74
N GLY A 272 -3.02 -45.67 14.41
CA GLY A 272 -3.51 -46.86 13.70
C GLY A 272 -2.57 -48.07 13.76
N LEU A 273 -1.28 -47.84 14.00
CA LEU A 273 -0.27 -48.89 14.22
C LEU A 273 -0.20 -49.37 15.67
N ILE A 274 -0.70 -48.59 16.64
CA ILE A 274 -0.68 -48.92 18.07
C ILE A 274 -1.94 -49.70 18.51
N ILE A 275 -3.05 -49.59 17.76
CA ILE A 275 -4.34 -50.22 18.08
C ILE A 275 -4.53 -51.58 17.35
N LYS A 276 -3.55 -51.99 16.54
CA LYS A 276 -3.47 -53.35 15.96
C LYS A 276 -2.47 -54.19 16.74
#